data_AF-A0A7X9E2Z5-F1
#
_entry.id   AF-A0A7X9E2Z5-F1
#
_cell.length_a   1.000
_cell.length_b   1.000
_cell.length_c   1.000
_cell.angle_alpha   90.00
_cell.angle_beta   90.00
_cell.angle_gamma   90.00
#
_symmetry.space_group_name_H-M   'P 1'
#
loop_
_entity.id
_entity.type
_entity.pdbx_description
1 polymer ?
#
loop_
_entity_poly.entity_id
_entity_poly.type
_entity_poly.pdbx_seq_one_letter_code
_entity_poly.pdbx_strand_id
1 'polypeptide(L)' 'MMDANTQLTKNFKYSEFFCKGKQPPTQYEGNIKRVAEELQKLRDYYNKPIIVTSGWRTPEHNKEVGGATNSYHLRG' A
#
# COMPACT_ATOMS: atom_id res chain seq x y z
N MET A 1 -10.77 -11.38 -4.01
CA MET A 1 -10.72 -10.06 -3.38
C MET A 1 -10.15 -10.26 -2.00
N MET A 2 -9.15 -9.48 -1.64
CA MET A 2 -8.55 -9.50 -0.31
C MET A 2 -9.45 -8.74 0.68
N ASP A 3 -9.51 -9.23 1.90
CA ASP A 3 -10.14 -8.54 3.02
C ASP A 3 -9.12 -7.65 3.76
N ALA A 4 -9.59 -6.69 4.55
CA ALA A 4 -8.73 -5.75 5.26
C ALA A 4 -7.72 -6.42 6.24
N ASN A 5 -8.06 -7.62 6.75
CA ASN A 5 -7.22 -8.39 7.66
C ASN A 5 -6.32 -9.40 6.93
N THR A 6 -6.39 -9.49 5.59
CA THR A 6 -5.51 -10.34 4.80
C THR A 6 -4.04 -9.97 5.11
N GLN A 7 -3.29 -10.95 5.63
CA GLN A 7 -1.87 -10.83 5.90
C GLN A 7 -1.10 -11.01 4.58
N LEU A 8 -0.42 -9.96 4.09
CA LEU A 8 0.31 -10.02 2.81
C LEU A 8 1.69 -10.66 2.99
N THR A 9 2.37 -10.30 4.06
CA THR A 9 3.69 -10.82 4.45
C THR A 9 3.78 -10.91 5.97
N LYS A 10 4.91 -11.36 6.53
CA LYS A 10 5.10 -11.48 7.98
C LYS A 10 4.77 -10.18 8.75
N ASN A 11 5.10 -9.02 8.20
CA ASN A 11 4.98 -7.74 8.90
C ASN A 11 4.06 -6.72 8.24
N PHE A 12 3.38 -7.08 7.14
CA PHE A 12 2.47 -6.16 6.44
C PHE A 12 1.11 -6.80 6.14
N LYS A 13 0.05 -6.10 6.52
CA LYS A 13 -1.35 -6.43 6.23
C LYS A 13 -1.90 -5.57 5.10
N TYR A 14 -2.96 -6.04 4.45
CA TYR A 14 -3.56 -5.32 3.33
C TYR A 14 -4.12 -3.95 3.71
N SER A 15 -4.75 -3.83 4.88
CA SER A 15 -5.28 -2.57 5.42
C SER A 15 -4.24 -1.47 5.61
N GLU A 16 -2.95 -1.79 5.75
CA GLU A 16 -1.88 -0.80 5.89
C GLU A 16 -1.67 0.03 4.61
N PHE A 17 -2.18 -0.45 3.48
CA PHE A 17 -2.08 0.23 2.19
C PHE A 17 -3.33 1.04 1.82
N PHE A 18 -4.31 1.16 2.73
CA PHE A 18 -5.59 1.82 2.47
C PHE A 18 -5.45 3.34 2.51
N CYS A 19 -6.26 4.03 1.72
CA CYS A 19 -6.27 5.49 1.66
C CYS A 19 -7.32 6.06 2.62
N LYS A 20 -6.92 6.59 3.79
CA LYS A 20 -7.85 7.17 4.78
C LYS A 20 -9.06 6.23 5.06
N GLY A 21 -8.80 4.93 5.24
CA GLY A 21 -9.81 3.89 5.48
C GLY A 21 -10.50 3.33 4.23
N LYS A 22 -10.21 3.88 3.03
CA LYS A 22 -10.75 3.37 1.76
C LYS A 22 -9.85 2.28 1.19
N GLN A 23 -10.48 1.14 0.89
CA GLN A 23 -9.81 -0.01 0.28
C GLN A 23 -9.41 0.29 -1.18
N PRO A 24 -8.23 -0.16 -1.63
CA PRO A 24 -7.84 -0.11 -3.03
C PRO A 24 -8.77 -0.94 -3.93
N PRO A 25 -9.03 -0.49 -5.17
CA PRO A 25 -9.68 -1.31 -6.19
C PRO A 25 -8.98 -2.66 -6.36
N THR A 26 -9.78 -3.71 -6.56
CA THR A 26 -9.31 -5.10 -6.61
C THR A 26 -8.24 -5.35 -7.68
N GLN A 27 -8.30 -4.62 -8.79
CA GLN A 27 -7.30 -4.66 -9.86
C GLN A 27 -5.87 -4.28 -9.40
N TYR A 28 -5.72 -3.59 -8.27
CA TYR A 28 -4.43 -3.19 -7.70
C TYR A 28 -3.94 -4.09 -6.57
N GLU A 29 -4.72 -5.10 -6.15
CA GLU A 29 -4.32 -6.05 -5.09
C GLU A 29 -2.96 -6.72 -5.40
N GLY A 30 -2.73 -7.07 -6.67
CA GLY A 30 -1.47 -7.66 -7.11
C GLY A 30 -0.27 -6.74 -6.97
N ASN A 31 -0.42 -5.45 -7.25
CA ASN A 31 0.67 -4.48 -7.10
C ASN A 31 0.98 -4.25 -5.62
N ILE A 32 -0.06 -4.10 -4.80
CA ILE A 32 0.07 -3.91 -3.35
C ILE A 32 0.78 -5.10 -2.71
N LYS A 33 0.43 -6.33 -3.11
CA LYS A 33 1.12 -7.53 -2.63
C LYS A 33 2.62 -7.48 -2.97
N ARG A 34 2.99 -7.11 -4.20
CA ARG A 34 4.40 -6.98 -4.62
C ARG A 34 5.13 -5.91 -3.80
N VAL A 35 4.51 -4.76 -3.58
CA VAL A 35 5.08 -3.71 -2.72
C VAL A 35 5.33 -4.25 -1.31
N ALA A 36 4.35 -4.95 -0.72
CA ALA A 36 4.51 -5.55 0.61
C ALA A 36 5.64 -6.58 0.68
N GLU A 37 5.84 -7.39 -0.37
CA GLU A 37 6.95 -8.34 -0.50
C GLU A 37 8.31 -7.65 -0.53
N GLU A 38 8.45 -6.57 -1.30
CA GLU A 38 9.70 -5.79 -1.34
C GLU A 38 9.98 -5.05 -0.02
N LEU A 39 8.95 -4.47 0.60
CA LEU A 39 9.08 -3.85 1.92
C LEU A 39 9.48 -4.88 3.00
N GLN A 40 9.00 -6.12 2.89
CA GLN A 40 9.38 -7.20 3.81
C GLN A 40 10.88 -7.51 3.69
N LYS A 41 11.42 -7.62 2.47
CA LYS A 41 12.86 -7.82 2.25
C LYS A 41 13.69 -6.68 2.86
N LEU A 42 13.27 -5.43 2.65
CA LEU A 42 13.96 -4.26 3.22
C LEU A 42 13.90 -4.27 4.75
N ARG A 43 12.73 -4.56 5.33
CA ARG A 43 12.54 -4.67 6.78
C ARG A 43 13.46 -5.74 7.38
N ASP A 44 13.54 -6.91 6.75
CA ASP A 44 14.40 -8.01 7.22
C ASP A 44 15.88 -7.65 7.08
N TYR A 45 16.27 -6.98 5.99
CA TYR A 45 17.64 -6.54 5.76
C TYR A 45 18.12 -5.52 6.81
N TYR A 46 17.30 -4.50 7.09
CA TYR A 46 17.66 -3.46 8.07
C TYR A 46 17.35 -3.86 9.51
N ASN A 47 16.59 -4.95 9.72
CA ASN A 47 16.08 -5.40 11.01
C ASN A 47 15.41 -4.27 11.82
N LYS A 48 14.66 -3.40 11.13
CA LYS A 48 13.96 -2.25 11.71
C LYS A 48 12.53 -2.15 11.17
N PRO A 49 11.56 -1.69 11.97
CA PRO A 49 10.21 -1.49 11.49
C PRO A 49 10.13 -0.48 10.34
N ILE A 50 9.33 -0.81 9.32
CA ILE A 50 8.92 0.11 8.27
C ILE A 50 7.42 0.34 8.47
N ILE A 51 6.99 1.60 8.49
CA ILE A 51 5.60 2.01 8.69
C ILE A 51 5.08 2.55 7.36
N VAL A 52 4.02 1.95 6.83
CA VAL A 52 3.36 2.45 5.61
C VAL A 52 2.46 3.62 6.00
N THR A 53 2.91 4.84 5.75
CA THR A 53 2.11 6.06 5.99
C THR A 53 1.23 6.42 4.80
N SER A 54 1.55 5.91 3.61
CA SER A 54 0.77 6.10 2.39
C SER A 54 1.00 4.96 1.39
N GLY A 55 0.01 4.08 1.24
CA GLY A 55 -0.03 3.03 0.22
C GLY A 55 -0.74 3.50 -1.04
N TRP A 56 -1.87 2.88 -1.39
CA TRP A 56 -2.72 3.38 -2.46
C TRP A 56 -3.37 4.72 -2.06
N ARG A 57 -3.66 5.58 -3.04
CA ARG A 57 -4.40 6.84 -2.86
C ARG A 57 -5.61 6.88 -3.78
N THR A 58 -6.72 7.40 -3.28
CA THR A 58 -7.81 7.82 -4.18
C THR A 58 -7.35 8.99 -5.07
N PRO A 59 -7.95 9.18 -6.24
CA PRO A 59 -7.67 10.35 -7.09
C PRO A 59 -7.84 11.68 -6.36
N GLU A 60 -8.87 11.80 -5.52
CA GLU A 60 -9.17 13.01 -4.76
C GLU A 60 -8.08 13.28 -3.73
N HIS A 61 -7.67 12.25 -2.97
CA HIS A 61 -6.63 12.43 -1.98
C HIS A 61 -5.26 12.70 -2.63
N ASN A 62 -4.95 12.05 -3.76
CA ASN A 62 -3.74 12.36 -4.51
C ASN A 62 -3.72 13.83 -4.98
N LYS A 63 -4.86 14.37 -5.44
CA LYS A 63 -4.98 15.78 -5.82
C LYS A 63 -4.86 16.72 -4.61
N GLU A 64 -5.50 16.39 -3.49
CA GLU A 64 -5.47 17.15 -2.23
C GLU A 64 -4.04 17.39 -1.74
N VAL A 65 -3.17 16.38 -1.87
CA VAL A 65 -1.76 16.47 -1.43
C VAL A 65 -0.80 16.95 -2.52
N GLY A 66 -1.31 17.45 -3.66
CA GLY A 66 -0.47 17.91 -4.78
C GLY A 66 0.29 16.79 -5.49
N GLY A 67 -0.22 15.56 -5.46
CA GLY A 67 0.39 14.40 -6.10
C GLY A 67 0.38 14.51 -7.63
N ALA A 68 1.41 13.94 -8.26
CA ALA A 68 1.54 13.92 -9.71
C ALA A 68 0.37 13.20 -10.40
N THR A 69 0.00 13.65 -11.59
CA THR A 69 -1.08 13.06 -12.41
C THR A 69 -0.85 11.58 -12.70
N ASN A 70 0.42 11.17 -12.90
CA ASN A 70 0.82 9.79 -13.18
C ASN A 70 1.43 9.09 -11.96
N SER A 71 1.03 9.48 -10.75
CA SER A 71 1.49 8.87 -9.49
C SER A 71 1.17 7.36 -9.44
N TYR A 72 2.17 6.55 -9.05
CA TYR A 72 1.96 5.12 -8.82
C TYR A 72 1.06 4.82 -7.61
N HIS A 73 0.90 5.76 -6.68
CA HIS A 73 -0.07 5.62 -5.58
C HIS A 73 -1.50 5.44 -6.10
N LEU A 74 -1.83 5.89 -7.31
CA LEU A 74 -3.14 5.66 -7.92
C LEU A 74 -3.33 4.21 -8.42
N ARG A 75 -2.26 3.42 -8.48
CA ARG A 75 -2.18 2.09 -9.09
C ARG A 75 -1.78 0.97 -8.12
N GLY A 76 -1.63 1.29 -6.84
CA GLY A 76 -1.17 0.34 -5.81
C GLY A 76 0.35 0.27 -5.79
#